data_AF-A0A0D7AS52-F1
#
_entry.id   AF-A0A0D7AS52-F1
#
_cell.length_a   1.000
_cell.length_b   1.000
_cell.length_c   1.000
_cell.angle_alpha   90.00
_cell.angle_beta   90.00
_cell.angle_gamma   90.00
#
_symmetry.space_group_name_H-M   'P 1'
#
loop_
_entity.id
_entity.type
_entity.pdbx_description
1 polymer ?
#
loop_
_entity_poly.entity_id
_entity_poly.type
_entity_poly.pdbx_seq_one_letter_code
_entity_poly.pdbx_strand_id
1 'polypeptide(L)'
;MYHDKRFQKDKNFPFITFSHRTVKQATTSGFLLTSKSKFPSICKRVLSMDMNVLNEIIHKLKSDGIFRPETQSEKDYMVAGNVHGSITSKKYMRNELYSLMYSEGALSWYITFTPNDFVHPLCFYWASDNTRYQPDLLPNKNKRRPVVIDNPVAATRFFNYMVDIFTEHVLGVNSTHRGAFGDVSWYYISIEQQVGFTWTVFYRFIGQSARE
;
A
#
# COMPACT_ATOMS: atom_id res chain seq x y z
N MET A 1 4.58 10.44 22.59
CA MET A 1 5.08 11.02 21.32
C MET A 1 6.59 11.07 21.44
N TYR A 2 7.37 10.68 20.44
CA TYR A 2 8.80 10.95 20.51
C TYR A 2 9.00 12.44 20.70
N HIS A 3 9.84 12.82 21.67
CA HIS A 3 10.12 14.22 21.99
C HIS A 3 10.69 14.96 20.77
N ASP A 4 11.33 14.23 19.86
CA ASP A 4 11.92 14.74 18.64
C ASP A 4 11.05 14.42 17.40
N LYS A 5 10.62 15.47 16.70
CA LYS A 5 9.84 15.39 15.45
C LYS A 5 10.68 15.62 14.19
N ARG A 6 12.01 15.74 14.29
CA ARG A 6 12.89 16.02 13.14
C ARG A 6 12.69 15.02 12.00
N PHE A 7 12.65 13.72 12.30
CA PHE A 7 12.38 12.68 11.30
C PHE A 7 10.94 12.70 10.74
N GLN A 8 9.98 13.19 11.52
CA GLN A 8 8.58 13.27 11.09
C GLN A 8 8.35 14.41 10.10
N LYS A 9 9.08 15.52 10.27
CA LYS A 9 8.98 16.73 9.44
C LYS A 9 9.99 16.76 8.28
N ASP A 10 10.95 15.83 8.25
CA ASP A 10 11.91 15.71 7.16
C ASP A 10 11.20 15.18 5.90
N LYS A 11 11.18 16.01 4.85
CA LYS A 11 10.54 15.72 3.56
C LYS A 11 11.25 14.62 2.79
N ASN A 12 12.57 14.47 2.97
CA ASN A 12 13.38 13.49 2.27
C ASN A 12 13.37 12.13 2.98
N PHE A 13 13.17 12.12 4.29
CA PHE A 13 13.25 10.89 5.08
C PHE A 13 12.28 9.78 4.60
N PRO A 14 10.98 10.03 4.34
CA PRO A 14 10.08 9.01 3.80
C PRO A 14 10.53 8.48 2.44
N PHE A 15 11.04 9.35 1.57
CA PHE A 15 11.51 8.97 0.24
C PHE A 15 12.76 8.07 0.31
N ILE A 16 13.73 8.44 1.13
CA ILE A 16 14.98 7.69 1.31
C ILE A 16 14.68 6.35 1.97
N THR A 17 13.87 6.33 3.04
CA THR A 17 13.53 5.08 3.73
C THR A 17 12.71 4.14 2.85
N PHE A 18 11.77 4.66 2.05
CA PHE A 18 11.03 3.86 1.06
C PHE A 18 11.96 3.29 -0.02
N SER A 19 12.89 4.09 -0.54
CA SER A 19 13.88 3.64 -1.52
C SER A 19 14.77 2.54 -0.97
N HIS A 20 15.31 2.73 0.24
CA HIS A 20 16.11 1.71 0.94
C HIS A 20 15.31 0.42 1.17
N ARG A 21 14.05 0.54 1.60
CA ARG A 21 13.17 -0.62 1.81
C ARG A 21 12.92 -1.35 0.49
N THR A 22 12.69 -0.63 -0.60
CA THR A 22 12.45 -1.20 -1.94
C THR A 22 13.68 -1.94 -2.43
N VAL A 23 14.88 -1.34 -2.33
CA VAL A 23 16.14 -1.99 -2.67
C VAL A 23 16.34 -3.24 -1.81
N LYS A 24 16.16 -3.14 -0.49
CA LYS A 24 16.27 -4.30 0.42
C LYS A 24 15.31 -5.42 0.03
N GLN A 25 14.04 -5.12 -0.26
CA GLN A 25 13.05 -6.12 -0.66
C GLN A 25 13.39 -6.77 -2.00
N ALA A 26 13.85 -5.99 -2.98
CA ALA A 26 14.30 -6.47 -4.28
C ALA A 26 15.53 -7.37 -4.16
N THR A 27 16.55 -6.95 -3.41
CA THR A 27 17.77 -7.73 -3.17
C THR A 27 17.48 -9.01 -2.39
N THR A 28 16.66 -8.95 -1.34
CA THR A 28 16.26 -10.14 -0.57
C THR A 28 15.50 -11.13 -1.44
N SER A 29 14.59 -10.63 -2.29
CA SER A 29 13.85 -11.45 -3.24
C SER A 29 14.76 -12.10 -4.28
N GLY A 30 15.70 -11.33 -4.83
CA GLY A 30 16.73 -11.83 -5.73
C GLY A 30 17.53 -12.93 -5.03
N PHE A 31 18.03 -12.69 -3.82
CA PHE A 31 18.76 -13.67 -3.03
C PHE A 31 17.96 -14.96 -2.77
N LEU A 32 16.68 -14.85 -2.41
CA LEU A 32 15.82 -16.04 -2.23
C LEU A 32 15.55 -16.79 -3.54
N LEU A 33 15.54 -16.10 -4.68
CA LEU A 33 15.47 -16.74 -6.01
C LEU A 33 16.80 -17.42 -6.38
N THR A 34 17.94 -16.83 -6.02
CA THR A 34 19.26 -17.43 -6.21
C THR A 34 19.55 -18.58 -5.24
N SER A 35 18.81 -18.67 -4.14
CA SER A 35 18.89 -19.76 -3.17
C SER A 35 18.08 -21.00 -3.59
N LYS A 36 17.35 -20.95 -4.71
CA LYS A 36 16.53 -22.06 -5.21
C LYS A 36 17.25 -22.86 -6.29
N SER A 37 16.83 -24.11 -6.50
CA SER A 37 17.32 -25.01 -7.57
C SER A 37 17.30 -24.39 -8.98
N LYS A 38 16.52 -23.32 -9.17
CA LYS A 38 16.41 -22.57 -10.43
C LYS A 38 17.55 -21.56 -10.65
N PHE A 39 18.45 -21.33 -9.69
CA PHE A 39 19.53 -20.35 -9.80
C PHE A 39 20.41 -20.52 -11.03
N PRO A 40 20.91 -21.73 -11.38
CA PRO A 40 21.72 -21.90 -12.59
C PRO A 40 20.96 -21.49 -13.87
N SER A 41 19.65 -21.76 -13.93
CA SER A 41 18.81 -21.35 -15.05
C SER A 41 18.62 -19.82 -15.11
N ILE A 42 18.48 -19.16 -13.96
CA ILE A 42 18.40 -17.70 -13.88
C ILE A 42 19.73 -17.07 -14.28
N CYS A 43 20.87 -17.55 -13.77
CA CYS A 43 22.20 -17.10 -14.19
C CYS A 43 22.42 -17.26 -15.68
N LYS A 44 22.06 -18.43 -16.24
CA LYS A 44 22.17 -18.67 -17.68
C LYS A 44 21.32 -17.67 -18.47
N ARG A 45 20.09 -17.37 -18.02
CA ARG A 45 19.22 -16.37 -18.66
C ARG A 45 19.80 -14.97 -18.58
N VAL A 46 20.32 -14.56 -17.42
CA VAL A 46 20.96 -13.23 -17.24
C VAL A 46 22.22 -13.11 -18.09
N LEU A 47 23.04 -14.15 -18.18
CA LEU A 47 24.25 -14.15 -19.00
C LEU A 47 23.96 -14.25 -20.50
N SER A 48 22.82 -14.83 -20.89
CA SER A 48 22.35 -14.88 -22.27
C SER A 48 21.49 -13.69 -22.68
N MET A 49 21.44 -12.62 -21.87
CA MET A 49 20.68 -11.42 -22.17
C MET A 49 21.30 -10.66 -23.33
N ASP A 50 20.50 -10.40 -24.37
CA ASP A 50 20.88 -9.52 -25.48
C ASP A 50 20.70 -8.05 -25.08
N MET A 51 21.83 -7.35 -24.91
CA MET A 51 21.87 -5.94 -24.53
C MET A 51 21.17 -5.02 -25.54
N ASN A 52 21.04 -5.43 -26.81
CA ASN A 52 20.32 -4.64 -27.81
C ASN A 52 18.82 -4.58 -27.49
N VAL A 53 18.23 -5.72 -27.14
CA VAL A 53 16.82 -5.80 -26.70
C VAL A 53 16.60 -4.95 -25.45
N LEU A 54 17.52 -4.98 -24.48
CA LEU A 54 17.41 -4.16 -23.28
C LEU A 54 17.44 -2.66 -23.62
N ASN A 55 18.33 -2.23 -24.52
CA ASN A 55 18.41 -0.85 -24.96
C ASN A 55 17.15 -0.38 -25.70
N GLU A 56 16.54 -1.24 -26.51
CA GLU A 56 15.25 -0.95 -27.16
C GLU A 56 14.12 -0.79 -26.14
N ILE A 57 14.06 -1.65 -25.12
CA ILE A 57 13.09 -1.53 -24.03
C ILE A 57 13.26 -0.20 -23.30
N ILE A 58 14.51 0.18 -22.96
CA ILE A 58 14.81 1.46 -22.31
C ILE A 58 14.39 2.64 -23.20
N HIS A 59 14.64 2.56 -24.50
CA HIS A 59 14.26 3.61 -25.44
C HIS A 59 12.74 3.76 -25.53
N LYS A 60 11.99 2.66 -25.69
CA LYS A 60 10.51 2.64 -25.70
C LYS A 60 9.92 3.17 -24.39
N LEU A 61 10.51 2.81 -23.25
CA LEU A 61 10.10 3.32 -21.94
C LEU A 61 10.33 4.83 -21.79
N LYS A 62 11.41 5.36 -22.39
CA LYS A 62 11.68 6.81 -22.39
C LYS A 62 10.75 7.59 -23.33
N SER A 63 10.33 7.02 -24.45
CA SER A 63 9.44 7.68 -25.41
C SER A 63 7.98 7.66 -24.97
N ASP A 64 7.43 6.48 -24.69
CA ASP A 64 5.98 6.28 -24.54
C ASP A 64 5.55 6.00 -23.09
N GLY A 65 6.50 5.81 -22.17
CA GLY A 65 6.25 5.57 -20.74
C GLY A 65 5.57 4.25 -20.39
N ILE A 66 5.00 3.54 -21.38
CA ILE A 66 4.29 2.27 -21.22
C ILE A 66 4.92 1.24 -22.16
N PHE A 67 5.53 0.21 -21.57
CA PHE A 67 6.10 -0.91 -22.32
C PHE A 67 5.33 -2.19 -22.02
N ARG A 68 4.81 -2.84 -23.07
CA ARG A 68 4.23 -4.18 -22.99
C ARG A 68 5.15 -5.15 -23.73
N PRO A 69 5.71 -6.17 -23.05
CA PRO A 69 6.58 -7.14 -23.71
C PRO A 69 5.75 -8.04 -24.62
N GLU A 70 6.07 -8.06 -25.91
CA GLU A 70 5.38 -8.90 -26.90
C GLU A 70 6.17 -10.18 -27.15
N THR A 71 7.49 -10.04 -27.29
CA THR A 71 8.40 -11.15 -27.56
C THR A 71 8.78 -11.91 -26.29
N GLN A 72 9.16 -13.18 -26.44
CA GLN A 72 9.62 -13.99 -25.30
C GLN A 72 10.90 -13.41 -24.67
N SER A 73 11.78 -12.84 -25.49
CA SER A 73 13.00 -12.18 -25.04
C SER A 73 12.70 -10.94 -24.17
N GLU A 74 11.72 -10.13 -24.54
CA GLU A 74 11.28 -8.98 -23.72
C GLU A 74 10.61 -9.42 -22.41
N LYS A 75 9.84 -10.52 -22.42
CA LYS A 75 9.22 -11.09 -21.22
C LYS A 75 10.26 -11.58 -20.20
N ASP A 76 11.39 -12.07 -20.69
CA ASP A 76 12.50 -12.53 -19.87
C ASP A 76 13.16 -11.37 -19.08
N TYR A 77 13.05 -10.13 -19.55
CA TYR A 77 13.51 -8.92 -18.84
C TYR A 77 12.54 -8.43 -17.75
N MET A 78 11.28 -8.86 -17.76
CA MET A 78 10.27 -8.37 -16.81
C MET A 78 10.17 -9.26 -15.55
N VAL A 79 11.16 -9.16 -14.66
CA VAL A 79 11.12 -9.79 -13.33
C VAL A 79 10.84 -8.74 -12.25
N ALA A 80 9.58 -8.29 -12.14
CA ALA A 80 9.15 -7.27 -11.16
C ALA A 80 8.11 -7.81 -10.15
N GLY A 81 8.15 -9.12 -9.87
CA GLY A 81 7.16 -9.81 -9.02
C GLY A 81 7.05 -9.27 -7.60
N ASN A 82 8.18 -8.87 -7.01
CA ASN A 82 8.28 -8.59 -5.57
C ASN A 82 8.45 -7.11 -5.24
N VAL A 83 8.24 -6.22 -6.21
CA VAL A 83 8.19 -4.77 -5.96
C VAL A 83 6.77 -4.41 -5.56
N HIS A 84 6.60 -3.85 -4.36
CA HIS A 84 5.29 -3.43 -3.85
C HIS A 84 4.67 -2.38 -4.79
N GLY A 85 3.39 -2.54 -5.13
CA GLY A 85 2.68 -1.67 -6.07
C GLY A 85 2.94 -1.97 -7.55
N SER A 86 3.78 -2.96 -7.89
CA SER A 86 3.96 -3.40 -9.27
C SER A 86 2.70 -4.05 -9.84
N ILE A 87 2.61 -4.12 -11.17
CA ILE A 87 1.52 -4.83 -11.88
C ILE A 87 1.43 -6.29 -11.39
N THR A 88 2.58 -6.92 -11.14
CA THR A 88 2.62 -8.31 -10.66
C THR A 88 2.15 -8.42 -9.21
N SER A 89 2.50 -7.48 -8.33
CA SER A 89 1.99 -7.43 -6.96
C SER A 89 0.45 -7.27 -6.95
N LYS A 90 -0.11 -6.41 -7.81
CA LYS A 90 -1.58 -6.30 -8.00
C LYS A 90 -2.21 -7.62 -8.48
N LYS A 91 -1.54 -8.36 -9.36
CA LYS A 91 -1.99 -9.69 -9.80
C LYS A 91 -1.98 -10.70 -8.65
N TYR A 92 -0.96 -10.69 -7.79
CA TYR A 92 -0.90 -11.59 -6.63
C TYR A 92 -2.02 -11.31 -5.63
N MET A 93 -2.26 -10.04 -5.27
CA MET A 93 -3.38 -9.69 -4.39
C MET A 93 -4.73 -10.16 -4.94
N ARG A 94 -4.94 -10.06 -6.26
CA ARG A 94 -6.15 -10.57 -6.91
C ARG A 94 -6.27 -12.10 -6.80
N ASN A 95 -5.17 -12.81 -6.99
CA ASN A 95 -5.16 -14.27 -6.85
C ASN A 95 -5.43 -14.71 -5.41
N GLU A 96 -4.87 -14.00 -4.43
CA GLU A 96 -5.15 -14.23 -3.00
C GLU A 96 -6.65 -14.04 -2.71
N LEU A 97 -7.24 -12.95 -3.19
CA LEU A 97 -8.66 -12.70 -3.04
C LEU A 97 -9.51 -13.82 -3.66
N TYR A 98 -9.19 -14.26 -4.88
CA TYR A 98 -9.92 -15.38 -5.49
C TYR A 98 -9.79 -16.68 -4.71
N SER A 99 -8.63 -16.95 -4.13
CA SER A 99 -8.45 -18.13 -3.27
C SER A 99 -9.30 -18.06 -1.99
N LEU A 100 -9.41 -16.88 -1.39
CA LEU A 100 -10.28 -16.64 -0.23
C LEU A 100 -11.76 -16.80 -0.58
N MET A 101 -12.18 -16.28 -1.73
CA MET A 101 -13.56 -16.46 -2.20
C MET A 101 -13.89 -17.93 -2.48
N TYR A 102 -12.90 -18.69 -2.96
CA TYR A 102 -13.08 -20.12 -3.21
C TYR A 102 -13.19 -20.91 -1.90
N SER A 103 -12.41 -20.57 -0.88
CA SER A 103 -12.41 -21.29 0.41
C SER A 103 -13.54 -20.89 1.34
N GLU A 104 -13.85 -19.59 1.41
CA GLU A 104 -14.79 -19.02 2.39
C GLU A 104 -16.13 -18.60 1.77
N GLY A 105 -16.28 -18.74 0.46
CA GLY A 105 -17.50 -18.39 -0.27
C GLY A 105 -17.52 -16.97 -0.84
N ALA A 106 -18.64 -16.63 -1.46
CA ALA A 106 -18.79 -15.37 -2.18
C ALA A 106 -18.76 -14.15 -1.26
N LEU A 107 -18.29 -13.06 -1.85
CA LEU A 107 -18.22 -11.74 -1.22
C LEU A 107 -19.61 -11.19 -0.91
N SER A 108 -19.88 -10.85 0.35
CA SER A 108 -21.14 -10.21 0.73
C SER A 108 -21.11 -8.69 0.58
N TRP A 109 -19.96 -8.06 0.86
CA TRP A 109 -19.82 -6.60 0.82
C TRP A 109 -18.53 -6.13 0.19
N TYR A 110 -18.60 -4.96 -0.44
CA TYR A 110 -17.46 -4.21 -0.97
C TYR A 110 -17.48 -2.80 -0.39
N ILE A 111 -16.46 -2.42 0.37
CA ILE A 111 -16.39 -1.09 0.98
C ILE A 111 -15.10 -0.39 0.57
N THR A 112 -15.26 0.85 0.10
CA THR A 112 -14.17 1.82 -0.09
C THR A 112 -14.40 2.96 0.89
N PHE A 113 -13.38 3.33 1.66
CA PHE A 113 -13.43 4.54 2.47
C PHE A 113 -12.09 5.26 2.45
N THR A 114 -12.17 6.57 2.52
CA THR A 114 -11.03 7.47 2.34
C THR A 114 -11.08 8.52 3.45
N PRO A 115 -10.35 8.33 4.55
CA PRO A 115 -10.34 9.30 5.63
C PRO A 115 -9.62 10.58 5.15
N ASN A 116 -10.26 11.74 5.36
CA ASN A 116 -9.73 13.03 4.91
C ASN A 116 -8.92 13.70 6.03
N ASP A 117 -7.61 13.68 5.87
CA ASP A 117 -6.61 14.24 6.77
C ASP A 117 -6.60 15.77 6.81
N PHE A 118 -7.05 16.45 5.74
CA PHE A 118 -7.08 17.91 5.66
C PHE A 118 -8.28 18.57 6.36
N VAL A 119 -9.20 17.79 6.91
CA VAL A 119 -10.40 18.33 7.57
C VAL A 119 -10.64 17.75 8.95
N HIS A 120 -9.94 16.68 9.33
CA HIS A 120 -10.18 16.00 10.59
C HIS A 120 -9.33 16.59 11.74
N PRO A 121 -9.94 17.09 12.84
CA PRO A 121 -9.22 17.71 13.97
C PRO A 121 -8.10 16.84 14.54
N LEU A 122 -8.31 15.52 14.59
CA LEU A 122 -7.33 14.55 15.09
C LEU A 122 -6.00 14.56 14.30
N CYS A 123 -6.06 14.74 12.97
CA CYS A 123 -4.85 14.83 12.16
C CYS A 123 -4.05 16.10 12.49
N PHE A 124 -4.74 17.23 12.69
CA PHE A 124 -4.11 18.48 13.12
C PHE A 124 -3.51 18.38 14.51
N TYR A 125 -4.20 17.72 15.43
CA TYR A 125 -3.68 17.47 16.77
C TYR A 125 -2.35 16.71 16.72
N TRP A 126 -2.27 15.63 15.94
CA TRP A 126 -1.01 14.89 15.78
C TRP A 126 0.07 15.62 14.98
N ALA A 127 -0.33 16.48 14.04
CA ALA A 127 0.62 17.32 13.30
C ALA A 127 1.20 18.43 14.18
N SER A 128 0.40 18.96 15.10
CA SER A 128 0.75 20.07 16.01
C SER A 128 1.67 19.66 17.16
N ASP A 129 2.26 20.64 17.83
CA ASP A 129 3.04 20.46 19.06
C ASP A 129 2.15 20.50 20.33
N ASN A 130 0.83 20.52 20.16
CA ASN A 130 -0.11 20.64 21.28
C ASN A 130 -0.10 19.40 22.17
N THR A 131 -0.08 19.63 23.48
CA THR A 131 -0.21 18.61 24.52
C THR A 131 -1.67 18.22 24.79
N ARG A 132 -2.65 19.03 24.34
CA ARG A 132 -4.08 18.84 24.58
C ARG A 132 -4.88 18.89 23.28
N TYR A 133 -5.74 17.89 23.08
CA TYR A 133 -6.69 17.83 21.98
C TYR A 133 -7.81 18.85 22.17
N GLN A 134 -8.15 19.60 21.12
CA GLN A 134 -9.29 20.51 21.08
C GLN A 134 -10.02 20.36 19.73
N PRO A 135 -11.31 19.96 19.73
CA PRO A 135 -12.06 19.68 18.49
C PRO A 135 -12.21 20.91 17.58
N ASP A 136 -12.35 22.09 18.18
CA ASP A 136 -12.69 23.33 17.47
C ASP A 136 -11.47 24.06 16.86
N LEU A 137 -10.26 23.60 17.14
CA LEU A 137 -9.02 24.21 16.65
C LEU A 137 -8.64 23.71 15.24
N LEU A 138 -9.56 23.81 14.29
CA LEU A 138 -9.19 23.66 12.89
C LEU A 138 -8.45 24.92 12.43
N PRO A 139 -7.23 24.80 11.87
CA PRO A 139 -6.58 25.93 11.22
C PRO A 139 -7.50 26.52 10.14
N ASN A 140 -7.29 27.80 9.84
CA ASN A 140 -7.94 28.44 8.70
C ASN A 140 -7.74 27.56 7.44
N LYS A 141 -8.76 27.45 6.58
CA LYS A 141 -8.82 26.51 5.45
C LYS A 141 -7.54 26.49 4.61
N ASN A 142 -6.94 27.66 4.39
CA ASN A 142 -5.70 27.82 3.60
C ASN A 142 -4.45 27.28 4.30
N LYS A 143 -4.46 27.16 5.63
CA LYS A 143 -3.34 26.65 6.45
C LYS A 143 -3.43 25.14 6.71
N ARG A 144 -4.55 24.50 6.39
CA ARG A 144 -4.78 23.07 6.68
C ARG A 144 -3.83 22.16 5.91
N ARG A 145 -3.75 22.34 4.59
CA ARG A 145 -2.88 21.51 3.73
C ARG A 145 -1.39 21.63 4.10
N PRO A 146 -0.82 22.84 4.25
CA PRO A 146 0.58 22.97 4.64
C PRO A 146 0.93 22.25 5.94
N VAL A 147 0.06 22.35 6.97
CA VAL A 147 0.31 21.72 8.28
C VAL A 147 0.40 20.19 8.18
N VAL A 148 -0.46 19.56 7.37
CA VAL A 148 -0.45 18.11 7.17
C VAL A 148 0.73 17.69 6.30
N ILE A 149 1.03 18.43 5.24
CA ILE A 149 2.15 18.17 4.33
C ILE A 149 3.51 18.28 5.05
N ASP A 150 3.64 19.21 5.98
CA ASP A 150 4.87 19.39 6.77
C ASP A 150 5.05 18.31 7.85
N ASN A 151 4.05 17.44 8.07
CA ASN A 151 4.14 16.29 8.97
C ASN A 151 3.45 15.05 8.39
N PRO A 152 4.05 14.39 7.37
CA PRO A 152 3.48 13.21 6.74
C PRO A 152 3.25 12.05 7.73
N VAL A 153 4.04 11.96 8.81
CA VAL A 153 3.86 10.91 9.83
C VAL A 153 2.55 11.10 10.58
N ALA A 154 2.13 12.34 10.85
CA ALA A 154 0.82 12.60 11.45
C ALA A 154 -0.32 12.15 10.53
N ALA A 155 -0.20 12.39 9.21
CA ALA A 155 -1.18 11.93 8.21
C ALA A 155 -1.25 10.40 8.15
N THR A 156 -0.10 9.71 8.11
CA THR A 156 -0.06 8.24 8.11
C THR A 156 -0.63 7.66 9.40
N ARG A 157 -0.32 8.24 10.56
CA ARG A 157 -0.88 7.81 11.84
C ARG A 157 -2.39 8.00 11.87
N PHE A 158 -2.87 9.12 11.35
CA PHE A 158 -4.29 9.38 11.22
C PHE A 158 -4.98 8.35 10.35
N PHE A 159 -4.43 8.07 9.17
CA PHE A 159 -4.95 7.04 8.30
C PHE A 159 -5.03 5.69 9.03
N ASN A 160 -3.93 5.22 9.64
CA ASN A 160 -3.90 3.94 10.34
C ASN A 160 -4.97 3.86 11.44
N TYR A 161 -5.07 4.91 12.26
CA TYR A 161 -6.05 4.97 13.33
C TYR A 161 -7.50 4.90 12.81
N MET A 162 -7.80 5.58 11.70
CA MET A 162 -9.11 5.52 11.08
C MET A 162 -9.41 4.12 10.52
N VAL A 163 -8.41 3.44 9.96
CA VAL A 163 -8.55 2.04 9.50
C VAL A 163 -8.79 1.09 10.66
N ASP A 164 -8.06 1.26 11.77
CA ASP A 164 -8.20 0.42 12.97
C ASP A 164 -9.60 0.59 13.59
N ILE A 165 -10.05 1.83 13.79
CA ILE A 165 -11.40 2.12 14.31
C ILE A 165 -12.49 1.60 13.39
N PHE A 166 -12.34 1.77 12.08
CA PHE A 166 -13.30 1.23 11.12
C PHE A 166 -13.34 -0.31 11.18
N THR A 167 -12.18 -0.93 11.41
CA THR A 167 -12.03 -2.39 11.56
C THR A 167 -12.69 -2.92 12.81
N GLU A 168 -12.44 -2.29 13.93
CA GLU A 168 -12.97 -2.71 15.21
C GLU A 168 -14.44 -2.33 15.37
N HIS A 169 -14.80 -1.06 15.17
CA HIS A 169 -16.11 -0.57 15.57
C HIS A 169 -17.18 -0.64 14.49
N VAL A 170 -16.81 -0.46 13.21
CA VAL A 170 -17.81 -0.51 12.13
C VAL A 170 -18.01 -1.94 11.66
N LEU A 171 -16.94 -2.70 11.52
CA LEU A 171 -17.03 -4.11 11.10
C LEU A 171 -17.15 -5.10 12.26
N GLY A 172 -16.85 -4.70 13.49
CA GLY A 172 -16.94 -5.61 14.63
C GLY A 172 -15.83 -6.65 14.69
N VAL A 173 -14.69 -6.42 14.03
CA VAL A 173 -13.56 -7.37 14.08
C VAL A 173 -12.86 -7.23 15.42
N ASN A 174 -12.80 -8.31 16.19
CA ASN A 174 -12.23 -8.34 17.54
C ASN A 174 -12.90 -7.37 18.53
N SER A 175 -14.13 -6.92 18.26
CA SER A 175 -14.90 -6.09 19.20
C SER A 175 -15.81 -6.94 20.09
N THR A 176 -16.33 -6.33 21.15
CA THR A 176 -17.32 -6.95 22.03
C THR A 176 -18.76 -6.79 21.52
N HIS A 177 -18.94 -6.19 20.35
CA HIS A 177 -20.24 -5.84 19.79
C HIS A 177 -20.37 -6.36 18.35
N ARG A 178 -21.59 -6.40 17.84
CA ARG A 178 -21.82 -6.80 16.44
C ARG A 178 -21.51 -5.63 15.51
N GLY A 179 -20.79 -5.91 14.43
CA GLY A 179 -20.53 -4.93 13.37
C GLY A 179 -21.81 -4.48 12.66
N ALA A 180 -21.75 -3.31 12.04
CA ALA A 180 -22.88 -2.73 11.29
C ALA A 180 -23.32 -3.59 10.09
N PHE A 181 -22.43 -4.45 9.58
CA PHE A 181 -22.67 -5.34 8.45
C PHE A 181 -22.87 -6.80 8.87
N GLY A 182 -23.11 -7.05 10.16
CA GLY A 182 -23.22 -8.39 10.73
C GLY A 182 -21.88 -8.97 11.16
N ASP A 183 -21.85 -10.29 11.36
CA ASP A 183 -20.69 -11.00 11.87
C ASP A 183 -19.70 -11.29 10.74
N VAL A 184 -18.47 -10.82 10.91
CA VAL A 184 -17.41 -10.93 9.91
C VAL A 184 -16.70 -12.28 10.08
N SER A 185 -16.81 -13.17 9.10
CA SER A 185 -16.05 -14.44 9.11
C SER A 185 -14.62 -14.25 8.62
N TRP A 186 -14.45 -13.46 7.56
CA TRP A 186 -13.15 -13.09 7.02
C TRP A 186 -13.21 -11.68 6.42
N TYR A 187 -12.04 -11.05 6.36
CA TYR A 187 -11.89 -9.79 5.65
C TYR A 187 -10.52 -9.71 4.95
N TYR A 188 -10.52 -9.07 3.78
CA TYR A 188 -9.31 -8.72 3.04
C TYR A 188 -9.25 -7.20 2.93
N ILE A 189 -8.06 -6.61 3.08
CA ILE A 189 -7.85 -5.16 2.96
C ILE A 189 -6.73 -4.92 1.95
N SER A 190 -6.96 -4.02 1.01
CA SER A 190 -5.90 -3.46 0.19
C SER A 190 -5.81 -1.95 0.39
N ILE A 191 -4.58 -1.42 0.33
CA ILE A 191 -4.34 0.01 0.49
C ILE A 191 -3.73 0.51 -0.80
N GLU A 192 -4.33 1.52 -1.41
CA GLU A 192 -3.78 2.19 -2.58
C GLU A 192 -3.64 3.68 -2.31
N GLN A 193 -2.47 4.22 -2.61
CA GLN A 193 -2.26 5.66 -2.57
C GLN A 193 -2.81 6.25 -3.88
N GLN A 194 -3.77 7.16 -3.78
CA GLN A 194 -4.22 7.95 -4.93
C GLN A 194 -3.40 9.23 -5.05
N VAL A 195 -3.35 9.78 -6.27
CA VAL A 195 -2.65 11.04 -6.57
C VAL A 195 -3.18 12.15 -5.65
N GLY A 196 -2.28 12.77 -4.88
CA GLY A 196 -2.63 13.86 -3.94
C GLY A 196 -2.47 13.55 -2.44
N PHE A 197 -1.72 12.51 -2.05
CA PHE A 197 -1.49 12.10 -0.65
C PHE A 197 -2.73 11.60 0.10
N THR A 198 -3.84 11.42 -0.62
CA THR A 198 -5.02 10.77 -0.10
C THR A 198 -4.80 9.26 -0.12
N TRP A 199 -4.69 8.66 1.05
CA TRP A 199 -4.72 7.21 1.21
C TRP A 199 -6.16 6.73 1.04
N THR A 200 -6.42 5.96 -0.01
CA THR A 200 -7.72 5.35 -0.22
C THR A 200 -7.59 3.86 0.12
N VAL A 201 -8.34 3.40 1.13
CA VAL A 201 -8.52 1.97 1.32
C VAL A 201 -9.49 1.53 0.23
N PHE A 202 -9.01 0.70 -0.69
CA PHE A 202 -9.90 -0.02 -1.58
C PHE A 202 -10.04 -1.45 -1.09
N TYR A 203 -11.25 -2.00 -1.28
CA TYR A 203 -11.54 -3.41 -1.09
C TYR A 203 -11.50 -3.84 0.37
N ARG A 204 -12.60 -3.61 1.10
CA ARG A 204 -12.96 -4.49 2.20
C ARG A 204 -14.07 -5.42 1.78
N PHE A 205 -13.72 -6.70 1.83
CA PHE A 205 -14.56 -7.82 1.49
C PHE A 205 -15.01 -8.50 2.78
N ILE A 206 -16.31 -8.68 2.96
CA ILE A 206 -16.86 -9.37 4.12
C ILE A 206 -17.51 -10.64 3.60
N GLY A 207 -17.07 -11.80 4.07
CA GLY A 207 -17.92 -12.99 4.09
C GLY A 207 -18.77 -12.95 5.36
N GLN A 208 -20.08 -13.13 5.22
CA GLN A 208 -20.92 -13.46 6.36
C GLN A 208 -20.84 -14.97 6.59
N SER A 209 -20.69 -15.37 7.86
CA SER A 209 -20.81 -16.79 8.23
C SER A 209 -22.22 -17.26 7.92
N ALA A 210 -22.39 -18.05 6.86
CA ALA A 210 -23.54 -18.94 6.73
C ALA A 210 -23.34 -20.11 7.70
N ARG A 211 -23.49 -19.85 9.00
CA ARG A 211 -23.71 -20.90 9.98
C ARG A 211 -25.09 -20.67 10.56
N GLU A 212 -26.01 -21.50 10.10
CA GLU A 212 -27.31 -21.77 10.72
C GLU A 212 -27.14 -22.16 12.19
#